data_AF-A0A4R3KLY5-F1
#
_entry.id   AF-A0A4R3KLY5-F1
#
_cell.length_a   1.000
_cell.length_b   1.000
_cell.length_c   1.000
_cell.angle_alpha   90.00
_cell.angle_beta   90.00
_cell.angle_gamma   90.00
#
_symmetry.space_group_name_H-M   'P 1'
#
loop_
_entity.id
_entity.type
_entity.pdbx_description
1 polymer ?
#
loop_
_entity_poly.entity_id
_entity_poly.type
_entity_poly.pdbx_seq_one_letter_code
_entity_poly.pdbx_strand_id
1 'polypeptide(L)'
;MGRSAYIKLVDGSAQQEITIEDVKNLLDQYVSRMTKLGDQLDWEYEKSAFPYTVQEKMQDGEKYLQLTATDPLYTFLLIGVGKEEADGKTRHYVQVTIPDEEHRTPGDVAKGNEFTKYLGKHLKAETHLFNGRIIYNNPRK
;
A
#
# COMPACT_ATOMS: atom_id res chain seq x y z
N MET A 1 8.50 -10.84 -13.43
CA MET A 1 7.35 -9.97 -13.11
C MET A 1 7.34 -9.72 -11.62
N GLY A 2 7.18 -8.47 -11.19
CA GLY A 2 7.03 -8.14 -9.77
C GLY A 2 5.79 -8.81 -9.16
N ARG A 3 5.76 -8.91 -7.83
CA ARG A 3 4.64 -9.54 -7.11
C ARG A 3 3.72 -8.45 -6.56
N SER A 4 2.42 -8.61 -6.75
CA SER A 4 1.44 -7.62 -6.31
C SER A 4 0.55 -8.12 -5.18
N ALA A 5 0.13 -7.19 -4.35
CA ALA A 5 -0.94 -7.29 -3.38
C ALA A 5 -2.05 -6.32 -3.79
N TYR A 6 -3.30 -6.63 -3.42
CA TYR A 6 -4.47 -5.87 -3.83
C TYR A 6 -5.36 -5.53 -2.64
N ILE A 7 -5.81 -4.28 -2.58
CA ILE A 7 -6.79 -3.81 -1.62
C ILE A 7 -8.05 -3.48 -2.42
N LYS A 8 -9.04 -4.37 -2.40
CA LYS A 8 -10.24 -4.29 -3.22
C LYS A 8 -11.38 -3.63 -2.44
N LEU A 9 -11.94 -2.57 -3.00
CA LEU A 9 -13.08 -1.87 -2.41
C LEU A 9 -14.36 -2.64 -2.74
N VAL A 10 -14.84 -3.35 -1.73
CA VAL A 10 -16.05 -4.20 -1.78
C VAL A 10 -17.23 -3.52 -1.07
N ASP A 11 -18.42 -4.08 -1.23
CA ASP A 11 -19.60 -3.67 -0.47
C ASP A 11 -19.28 -3.66 1.05
N GLY A 12 -19.51 -2.52 1.72
CA GLY A 12 -19.18 -2.31 3.13
C GLY A 12 -17.81 -1.68 3.40
N SER A 13 -17.00 -1.45 2.37
CA SER A 13 -15.77 -0.63 2.47
C SER A 13 -16.11 0.80 2.87
N ALA A 14 -15.16 1.46 3.54
CA ALA A 14 -15.31 2.85 4.01
C ALA A 14 -15.54 3.84 2.85
N GLN A 15 -15.08 3.51 1.66
CA GLN A 15 -15.37 4.19 0.40
C GLN A 15 -15.39 3.18 -0.75
N GLN A 16 -16.03 3.54 -1.87
CA GLN A 16 -16.20 2.67 -3.04
C GLN A 16 -15.30 3.06 -4.22
N GLU A 17 -14.77 4.28 -4.20
CA GLU A 17 -13.82 4.80 -5.17
C GLU A 17 -12.54 5.22 -4.45
N ILE A 18 -11.42 5.20 -5.17
CA ILE A 18 -10.13 5.65 -4.66
C ILE A 18 -9.27 6.17 -5.81
N THR A 19 -8.55 7.24 -5.54
CA THR A 19 -7.61 7.90 -6.45
C THR A 19 -6.18 7.80 -5.92
N ILE A 20 -5.18 8.13 -6.74
CA ILE A 20 -3.77 8.22 -6.29
C ILE A 20 -3.60 9.26 -5.18
N GLU A 21 -4.35 10.36 -5.23
CA GLU A 21 -4.28 11.40 -4.21
C GLU A 21 -4.81 10.89 -2.86
N ASP A 22 -5.89 10.10 -2.87
CA ASP A 22 -6.40 9.45 -1.65
C ASP A 22 -5.37 8.50 -1.05
N VAL A 23 -4.71 7.69 -1.90
CA VAL A 23 -3.66 6.76 -1.46
C VAL A 23 -2.47 7.51 -0.86
N LYS A 24 -2.06 8.62 -1.48
CA LYS A 24 -0.99 9.48 -0.98
C LYS A 24 -1.35 10.08 0.38
N ASN A 25 -2.56 10.60 0.54
CA ASN A 25 -3.05 11.10 1.83
C ASN A 25 -3.09 10.00 2.91
N LEU A 26 -3.49 8.78 2.56
CA LEU A 26 -3.46 7.64 3.48
C LEU A 26 -2.03 7.22 3.86
N LEU A 27 -1.09 7.34 2.92
CA LEU A 27 0.34 7.10 3.15
C LEU A 27 0.92 8.17 4.09
N ASP A 28 0.61 9.45 3.89
CA ASP A 28 1.04 10.53 4.78
C ASP A 28 0.46 10.37 6.20
N GLN A 29 -0.79 9.92 6.30
CA GLN A 29 -1.40 9.55 7.60
C GLN A 29 -0.71 8.36 8.25
N TYR A 30 -0.30 7.37 7.46
CA TYR A 30 0.44 6.20 7.96
C TYR A 30 1.82 6.61 8.50
N VAL A 31 2.58 7.38 7.72
CA VAL A 31 3.90 7.88 8.11
C VAL A 31 3.80 8.76 9.35
N SER A 32 2.87 9.74 9.37
CA SER A 32 2.72 10.64 10.52
C SER A 32 2.33 9.90 11.81
N ARG A 33 1.57 8.80 11.74
CA ARG A 33 1.30 7.96 12.92
C ARG A 33 2.57 7.27 13.41
N MET A 34 3.44 6.81 12.51
CA MET A 34 4.73 6.21 12.87
C MET A 34 5.69 7.23 13.48
N THR A 35 5.78 8.43 12.91
CA THR A 35 6.56 9.57 13.43
C THR A 35 6.13 9.94 14.85
N LYS A 36 4.82 10.12 15.09
CA LYS A 36 4.31 10.42 16.44
C LYS A 36 4.61 9.33 17.48
N LEU A 37 4.74 8.08 17.03
CA LEU A 37 5.18 6.96 17.88
C LEU A 37 6.70 6.97 18.11
N GLY A 38 7.49 7.47 17.14
CA GLY A 38 8.95 7.62 17.20
C GLY A 38 9.45 8.84 17.96
N ASP A 39 8.71 9.96 17.93
CA ASP A 39 8.99 11.16 18.75
C ASP A 39 8.99 10.83 20.28
N GLN A 40 8.32 9.75 20.68
CA GLN A 40 8.34 9.24 22.06
C GLN A 40 9.54 8.30 22.34
N LEU A 41 10.27 7.87 21.31
CA LEU A 41 11.24 6.76 21.33
C LEU A 41 12.58 7.02 20.62
N ASP A 42 12.95 8.29 20.38
CA ASP A 42 14.20 8.78 19.76
C ASP A 42 14.21 8.81 18.20
N TRP A 43 14.89 9.82 17.65
CA TRP A 43 14.79 10.27 16.24
C TRP A 43 15.27 9.24 15.20
N GLU A 44 16.12 8.29 15.59
CA GLU A 44 16.58 7.20 14.70
C GLU A 44 15.45 6.21 14.35
N TYR A 45 14.40 6.13 15.17
CA TYR A 45 13.25 5.26 14.94
C TYR A 45 12.41 5.69 13.72
N GLU A 46 12.28 7.00 13.48
CA GLU A 46 11.46 7.53 12.39
C GLU A 46 11.99 7.14 11.00
N LYS A 47 13.31 7.19 10.83
CA LYS A 47 13.98 6.79 9.59
C LYS A 47 13.86 5.29 9.32
N SER A 48 13.77 4.48 10.37
CA SER A 48 13.64 3.02 10.27
C SER A 48 12.18 2.58 10.05
N ALA A 49 11.21 3.31 10.63
CA ALA A 49 9.80 2.96 10.56
C ALA A 49 9.22 3.06 9.13
N PHE A 50 9.67 4.08 8.37
CA PHE A 50 9.30 4.29 6.97
C PHE A 50 10.53 4.67 6.11
N PRO A 51 11.29 3.68 5.61
CA PRO A 51 12.57 3.90 4.95
C PRO A 51 12.41 4.20 3.44
N TYR A 52 11.48 5.08 3.07
CA TYR A 52 11.19 5.40 1.67
C TYR A 52 10.99 6.89 1.43
N THR A 53 11.42 7.35 0.26
CA THR A 53 10.99 8.62 -0.35
C THR A 53 9.85 8.37 -1.32
N VAL A 54 8.82 9.22 -1.30
CA VAL A 54 7.64 9.07 -2.16
C VAL A 54 7.74 10.01 -3.35
N GLN A 55 7.56 9.47 -4.56
CA GLN A 55 7.47 10.23 -5.80
C GLN A 55 6.19 9.85 -6.56
N GLU A 56 5.41 10.83 -7.00
CA GLU A 56 4.34 10.59 -7.97
C GLU A 56 4.95 10.51 -9.37
N LYS A 57 4.61 9.46 -10.11
CA LYS A 57 5.04 9.22 -11.47
C LYS A 57 3.85 8.91 -12.35
N MET A 58 4.08 8.98 -13.65
CA MET A 58 3.07 8.73 -14.67
C MET A 58 3.66 7.80 -15.73
N GLN A 59 2.90 6.77 -16.11
CA GLN A 59 3.25 5.84 -17.18
C GLN A 59 1.98 5.54 -17.98
N ASP A 60 2.07 5.63 -19.31
CA ASP A 60 0.96 5.31 -20.23
C ASP A 60 -0.37 6.03 -19.92
N GLY A 61 -0.29 7.25 -19.38
CA GLY A 61 -1.48 8.03 -19.00
C GLY A 61 -1.93 7.82 -17.55
N GLU A 62 -1.40 6.81 -16.86
CA GLU A 62 -1.80 6.43 -15.51
C GLU A 62 -0.78 6.90 -14.47
N LYS A 63 -1.30 7.46 -13.37
CA LYS A 63 -0.49 7.90 -12.24
C LYS A 63 -0.22 6.75 -11.27
N TYR A 64 0.95 6.74 -10.66
CA TYR A 64 1.32 5.83 -9.59
C TYR A 64 2.29 6.51 -8.61
N LEU A 65 2.39 5.97 -7.40
CA LEU A 65 3.40 6.37 -6.42
C LEU A 65 4.56 5.38 -6.49
N GLN A 66 5.78 5.90 -6.63
CA GLN A 66 7.01 5.14 -6.44
C GLN A 66 7.61 5.50 -5.08
N LEU A 67 7.73 4.51 -4.21
CA LEU A 67 8.42 4.60 -2.93
C LEU A 67 9.83 4.07 -3.13
N THR A 68 10.84 4.93 -3.15
CA THR A 68 12.25 4.54 -3.34
C THR A 68 12.95 4.48 -2.00
N ALA A 69 13.63 3.36 -1.72
CA ALA A 69 14.26 3.14 -0.42
C ALA A 69 15.33 4.19 -0.10
N THR A 70 15.41 4.56 1.18
CA THR A 70 16.51 5.35 1.75
C THR A 70 17.47 4.52 2.60
N ASP A 71 17.11 3.26 2.87
CA ASP A 71 17.88 2.29 3.63
C ASP A 71 18.23 1.08 2.72
N PRO A 72 19.50 0.62 2.70
CA PRO A 72 19.94 -0.51 1.86
C PRO A 72 19.23 -1.85 2.08
N LEU A 73 18.49 -2.01 3.19
CA LEU A 73 17.69 -3.20 3.47
C LEU A 73 16.40 -3.27 2.62
N TYR A 74 16.11 -2.23 1.83
CA TYR A 74 14.92 -2.08 1.01
C TYR A 74 15.30 -1.60 -0.39
N THR A 75 14.41 -1.76 -1.36
CA THR A 75 14.65 -1.35 -2.74
C THR A 75 13.60 -0.33 -3.20
N PHE A 76 12.37 -0.76 -3.47
CA PHE A 76 11.27 0.13 -3.81
C PHE A 76 9.90 -0.56 -3.66
N LEU A 77 8.83 0.24 -3.59
CA LEU A 77 7.46 -0.21 -3.80
C LEU A 77 6.80 0.65 -4.87
N LEU A 78 5.93 0.06 -5.68
CA LEU A 78 5.06 0.78 -6.60
C LEU A 78 3.62 0.66 -6.12
N ILE A 79 2.90 1.78 -6.13
CA ILE A 79 1.50 1.82 -5.69
C ILE A 79 0.65 2.48 -6.78
N GLY A 80 -0.30 1.72 -7.31
CA GLY A 80 -1.26 2.17 -8.30
C GLY A 80 -2.68 2.05 -7.80
N VAL A 81 -3.61 2.66 -8.54
CA VAL A 81 -5.06 2.42 -8.39
C VAL A 81 -5.60 1.92 -9.72
N GLY A 82 -6.62 1.08 -9.66
CA GLY A 82 -7.27 0.56 -10.86
C GLY A 82 -8.73 0.21 -10.61
N LYS A 83 -9.38 -0.29 -11.65
CA LYS A 83 -10.76 -0.76 -11.61
C LYS A 83 -10.84 -2.16 -12.21
N GLU A 84 -11.68 -3.00 -11.66
CA GLU A 84 -12.01 -4.32 -12.20
C GLU A 84 -13.52 -4.51 -12.25
N GLU A 85 -14.00 -5.29 -13.21
CA GLU A 85 -15.39 -5.74 -13.23
C GLU A 85 -15.51 -7.03 -12.42
N ALA A 86 -16.32 -7.01 -11.36
CA ALA A 86 -16.55 -8.15 -10.49
C ALA A 86 -18.02 -8.20 -10.04
N ASP A 87 -18.65 -9.37 -10.20
CA ASP A 87 -20.07 -9.59 -9.86
C ASP A 87 -21.02 -8.59 -10.55
N GLY A 88 -20.71 -8.21 -11.80
CA GLY A 88 -21.49 -7.26 -12.58
C GLY A 88 -21.40 -5.81 -12.10
N LYS A 89 -20.40 -5.48 -11.28
CA LYS A 89 -20.12 -4.13 -10.80
C LYS A 89 -18.66 -3.77 -11.03
N THR A 90 -18.40 -2.51 -11.37
CA THR A 90 -17.06 -1.94 -11.33
C THR A 90 -16.59 -1.78 -9.87
N ARG A 91 -15.43 -2.35 -9.52
CA ARG A 91 -14.78 -2.23 -8.22
C ARG A 91 -13.44 -1.52 -8.36
N HIS A 92 -13.21 -0.50 -7.56
CA HIS A 92 -11.90 0.12 -7.47
C HIS A 92 -10.98 -0.72 -6.57
N TYR A 93 -9.68 -0.67 -6.86
CA TYR A 93 -8.66 -1.30 -6.02
C TYR A 93 -7.39 -0.45 -5.94
N VAL A 94 -6.64 -0.66 -4.87
CA VAL A 94 -5.23 -0.24 -4.77
C VAL A 94 -4.36 -1.46 -5.04
N GLN A 95 -3.36 -1.31 -5.90
CA GLN A 95 -2.35 -2.32 -6.16
C GLN A 95 -1.02 -1.87 -5.54
N VAL A 96 -0.42 -2.74 -4.75
CA VAL A 96 0.95 -2.55 -4.23
C VAL A 96 1.83 -3.60 -4.87
N THR A 97 2.93 -3.19 -5.49
CA THR A 97 3.86 -4.08 -6.19
C THR A 97 5.24 -3.95 -5.58
N ILE A 98 5.82 -5.10 -5.22
CA ILE A 98 7.23 -5.22 -4.80
C ILE A 98 8.09 -5.55 -6.03
N PRO A 99 9.43 -5.36 -5.94
CA PRO A 99 10.34 -5.72 -7.01
C PRO A 99 10.25 -7.20 -7.39
N ASP A 100 10.79 -7.54 -8.55
CA ASP A 100 10.96 -8.93 -8.93
C ASP A 100 11.97 -9.66 -8.04
N GLU A 101 12.05 -10.97 -8.17
CA GLU A 101 12.81 -11.81 -7.24
C GLU A 101 14.31 -11.48 -7.19
N GLU A 102 14.85 -10.92 -8.27
CA GLU A 102 16.26 -10.53 -8.37
C GLU A 102 16.58 -9.30 -7.50
N HIS A 103 15.63 -8.38 -7.31
CA HIS A 103 15.82 -7.12 -6.59
C HIS A 103 15.01 -7.02 -5.28
N ARG A 104 14.20 -8.03 -4.97
CA ARG A 104 13.31 -8.07 -3.80
C ARG A 104 14.10 -8.36 -2.54
N THR A 105 14.01 -7.46 -1.55
CA THR A 105 14.48 -7.76 -0.20
C THR A 105 13.36 -8.34 0.69
N PRO A 106 13.70 -9.05 1.78
CA PRO A 106 12.72 -9.39 2.81
C PRO A 106 12.05 -8.15 3.42
N GLY A 107 12.76 -7.02 3.47
CA GLY A 107 12.26 -5.73 3.93
C GLY A 107 11.12 -5.20 3.04
N ASP A 108 11.27 -5.27 1.72
CA ASP A 108 10.23 -4.85 0.76
C ASP A 108 8.93 -5.65 0.99
N VAL A 109 9.05 -6.97 1.17
CA VAL A 109 7.90 -7.85 1.44
C VAL A 109 7.24 -7.50 2.77
N ALA A 110 8.05 -7.26 3.82
CA ALA A 110 7.54 -6.93 5.14
C ALA A 110 6.79 -5.58 5.13
N LYS A 111 7.42 -4.53 4.60
CA LYS A 111 6.83 -3.17 4.53
C LYS A 111 5.66 -3.11 3.57
N GLY A 112 5.74 -3.77 2.42
CA GLY A 112 4.61 -3.89 1.51
C GLY A 112 3.40 -4.56 2.17
N ASN A 113 3.60 -5.63 2.95
CA ASN A 113 2.53 -6.29 3.68
C ASN A 113 1.96 -5.43 4.80
N GLU A 114 2.83 -4.72 5.53
CA GLU A 114 2.45 -3.80 6.59
C GLU A 114 1.53 -2.70 6.06
N PHE A 115 1.96 -2.01 5.00
CA PHE A 115 1.20 -0.94 4.37
C PHE A 115 -0.11 -1.47 3.74
N THR A 116 -0.06 -2.61 3.06
CA THR A 116 -1.25 -3.27 2.49
C THR A 116 -2.29 -3.59 3.56
N LYS A 117 -1.87 -4.12 4.72
CA LYS A 117 -2.78 -4.41 5.85
C LYS A 117 -3.32 -3.13 6.49
N TYR A 118 -2.49 -2.10 6.62
CA TYR A 118 -2.92 -0.79 7.10
C TYR A 118 -4.05 -0.22 6.23
N LEU A 119 -3.85 -0.18 4.90
CA LEU A 119 -4.86 0.27 3.95
C LEU A 119 -6.11 -0.58 4.03
N GLY A 120 -5.97 -1.91 4.02
CA GLY A 120 -7.08 -2.85 4.14
C GLY A 120 -7.95 -2.58 5.37
N LYS A 121 -7.33 -2.34 6.53
CA LYS A 121 -8.03 -2.02 7.77
C LYS A 121 -8.69 -0.63 7.72
N HIS A 122 -7.97 0.38 7.23
CA HIS A 122 -8.47 1.75 7.17
C HIS A 122 -9.68 1.86 6.23
N LEU A 123 -9.57 1.25 5.05
CA LEU A 123 -10.61 1.25 4.02
C LEU A 123 -11.72 0.22 4.27
N LYS A 124 -11.61 -0.59 5.32
CA LYS A 124 -12.51 -1.73 5.59
C LYS A 124 -12.68 -2.61 4.35
N ALA A 125 -11.57 -2.91 3.68
CA ALA A 125 -11.53 -3.53 2.37
C ALA A 125 -11.18 -5.02 2.43
N GLU A 126 -11.42 -5.72 1.33
CA GLU A 126 -10.90 -7.06 1.09
C GLU A 126 -9.44 -6.95 0.62
N THR A 127 -8.52 -7.62 1.31
CA THR A 127 -7.08 -7.45 1.12
C THR A 127 -6.42 -8.76 0.73
N HIS A 128 -5.85 -8.81 -0.47
CA HIS A 128 -5.10 -9.92 -1.03
C HIS A 128 -3.62 -9.64 -0.82
N LEU A 129 -2.98 -10.38 0.09
CA LEU A 129 -1.56 -10.23 0.36
C LEU A 129 -0.72 -10.83 -0.77
N PHE A 130 0.57 -10.49 -0.83
CA PHE A 130 1.48 -11.03 -1.84
C PHE A 130 1.44 -12.56 -1.90
N ASN A 131 1.35 -13.23 -0.74
CA ASN A 131 1.29 -14.69 -0.66
C ASN A 131 -0.05 -15.33 -1.07
N GLY A 132 -1.03 -14.54 -1.52
CA GLY A 132 -2.36 -14.99 -1.90
C GLY A 132 -3.35 -15.13 -0.74
N ARG A 133 -2.91 -14.92 0.52
CA ARG A 133 -3.83 -14.91 1.66
C ARG A 133 -4.77 -13.70 1.55
N ILE A 134 -6.07 -13.95 1.73
CA ILE A 134 -7.11 -12.92 1.76
C ILE A 134 -7.46 -12.56 3.20
N ILE A 135 -7.60 -11.27 3.48
CA ILE A 135 -8.07 -10.71 4.76
C ILE A 135 -9.32 -9.87 4.48
N TYR A 136 -10.39 -10.12 5.21
CA TYR A 136 -11.64 -9.37 5.12
C TYR A 136 -11.74 -8.39 6.29
N ASN A 137 -11.65 -7.09 6.01
CA ASN A 137 -11.83 -6.03 7.01
C ASN A 137 -13.19 -5.32 6.88
N ASN A 138 -13.98 -5.64 5.85
CA ASN A 138 -15.32 -5.11 5.67
C ASN A 138 -16.28 -5.65 6.74
N PRO A 139 -17.22 -4.84 7.24
CA PRO A 139 -18.28 -5.31 8.13
C PRO A 139 -19.06 -6.42 7.43
N ARG A 140 -19.32 -7.52 8.14
CA ARG A 140 -20.27 -8.53 7.66
C ARG A 140 -21.67 -7.92 7.77
N LYS A 141 -22.48 -8.07 6.70
CA LYS A 141 -23.92 -7.80 6.75
C LYS A 141 -24.60 -8.70 7.79
#